data_AF-A0A7V4BV45-F1
#
_entry.id   AF-A0A7V4BV45-F1
#
_cell.length_a   1.000
_cell.length_b   1.000
_cell.length_c   1.000
_cell.angle_alpha   90.00
_cell.angle_beta   90.00
_cell.angle_gamma   90.00
#
_symmetry.space_group_name_H-M   'P 1'
#
loop_
_entity.id
_entity.type
_entity.pdbx_description
1 polymer ?
#
loop_
_entity_poly.entity_id
_entity_poly.type
_entity_poly.pdbx_seq_one_letter_code
_entity_poly.pdbx_strand_id
1 'polypeptide(L)'
;MMAMCIVEGSVAVVTAFRLCIMVVQNSTLLQCFLPILIACLSKIPKKWGGALLFLKLRIFNMINRKSIRDMFRFRHVVRRCLLIVFLFTACSDMIEYSPFDTFVKEHDLNQKNIRKIDTATVDTLVFAFMADSHIFYDQLLDAVKHINADPSIRFVVVGGDITNLGLMQEYEWFYRIMKKLSVPFVTAIGNHDYLSNGRKVYNKMFGPTNFSFNVGNYRFIVFDDVV
;
A
#
# COMPACT_ATOMS: atom_id res chain seq x y z
N MET A 1 -35.82 -18.68 10.14
CA MET A 1 -36.24 -19.85 10.94
C MET A 1 -35.83 -19.58 12.38
N MET A 2 -36.81 -19.52 13.29
CA MET A 2 -36.60 -19.32 14.73
C MET A 2 -35.78 -20.47 15.33
N ALA A 3 -34.96 -20.15 16.34
CA ALA A 3 -34.80 -21.03 17.50
C ALA A 3 -34.63 -20.14 18.74
N MET A 4 -35.64 -20.23 19.58
CA MET A 4 -35.82 -19.55 20.86
C MET A 4 -35.34 -20.52 21.94
N CYS A 5 -34.39 -20.12 22.79
CA CYS A 5 -34.18 -20.75 24.09
C CYS A 5 -34.43 -19.70 25.16
N ILE A 6 -35.63 -19.74 25.72
CA ILE A 6 -35.97 -19.13 27.01
C ILE A 6 -35.81 -20.25 28.05
N VAL A 7 -34.86 -20.10 28.96
CA VAL A 7 -34.89 -20.74 30.29
C VAL A 7 -34.33 -19.75 31.30
N GLU A 8 -35.18 -19.34 32.25
CA GLU A 8 -34.96 -18.81 33.61
C GLU A 8 -33.77 -17.86 33.83
N GLY A 9 -33.95 -16.59 34.22
CA GLY A 9 -34.81 -16.14 35.32
C GLY A 9 -33.95 -15.44 36.37
N SER A 10 -33.75 -14.13 36.20
CA SER A 10 -33.37 -13.16 37.24
C SER A 10 -31.92 -13.09 37.76
N VAL A 11 -31.13 -14.17 37.76
CA VAL A 11 -29.77 -14.11 38.36
C VAL A 11 -28.68 -13.66 37.38
N ALA A 12 -28.75 -14.09 36.11
CA ALA A 12 -27.70 -13.79 35.13
C ALA A 12 -27.63 -12.29 34.72
N VAL A 13 -28.77 -11.59 34.69
CA VAL A 13 -28.85 -10.18 34.29
C VAL A 13 -28.27 -9.26 35.37
N VAL A 14 -28.46 -9.60 36.65
CA VAL A 14 -27.95 -8.80 37.78
C VAL A 14 -26.43 -8.97 37.92
N THR A 15 -25.91 -10.16 37.66
CA THR A 15 -24.46 -10.44 37.70
C THR A 15 -23.73 -9.81 36.52
N ALA A 16 -24.32 -9.83 35.31
CA ALA A 16 -23.77 -9.12 34.15
C ALA A 16 -23.79 -7.59 34.33
N PHE A 17 -24.81 -7.03 35.00
CA PHE A 17 -24.85 -5.61 35.36
C PHE A 17 -23.86 -5.23 36.46
N ARG A 18 -23.65 -6.09 37.48
CA ARG A 18 -22.62 -5.87 38.50
C ARG A 18 -21.20 -5.92 37.93
N LEU A 19 -20.92 -6.84 37.00
CA LEU A 19 -19.63 -6.89 36.31
C LEU A 19 -19.41 -5.68 35.41
N CYS A 20 -20.44 -5.21 34.69
CA CYS A 20 -20.34 -4.04 33.83
C CYS A 20 -20.14 -2.73 34.63
N ILE A 21 -20.68 -2.66 35.85
CA ILE A 21 -20.48 -1.52 36.77
C ILE A 21 -19.11 -1.60 37.49
N MET A 22 -18.58 -2.80 37.74
CA MET A 22 -17.24 -2.96 38.36
C MET A 22 -16.07 -2.80 37.38
N VAL A 23 -16.24 -3.16 36.09
CA VAL A 23 -15.17 -3.07 35.09
C VAL A 23 -14.98 -1.65 34.53
N VAL A 24 -15.92 -0.73 34.77
CA VAL A 24 -15.86 0.64 34.25
C VAL A 24 -15.62 1.65 35.38
N GLN A 25 -14.42 1.62 35.96
CA GLN A 25 -13.89 2.71 36.79
C GLN A 25 -13.14 3.78 35.97
N ASN A 26 -13.26 3.77 34.64
CA ASN A 26 -12.63 4.76 33.76
C ASN A 26 -13.69 5.57 33.01
N SER A 27 -13.72 6.87 33.26
CA SER A 27 -14.78 7.81 32.86
C SER A 27 -14.91 8.04 31.34
N THR A 28 -13.98 7.50 30.55
CA THR A 28 -13.91 7.58 29.09
C THR A 28 -14.68 6.44 28.41
N LEU A 29 -14.55 5.19 28.86
CA LEU A 29 -15.26 4.05 28.28
C LEU A 29 -16.78 4.15 28.46
N LEU A 30 -17.23 4.73 29.59
CA LEU A 30 -18.65 4.94 29.87
C LEU A 30 -19.33 5.82 28.81
N GLN A 31 -18.60 6.71 28.12
CA GLN A 31 -19.16 7.62 27.12
C GLN A 31 -19.41 6.92 25.77
N CYS A 32 -18.59 5.94 25.41
CA CYS A 32 -18.75 5.15 24.19
C CYS A 32 -19.95 4.20 24.27
N PHE A 33 -20.24 3.65 25.45
CA PHE A 33 -21.35 2.70 25.65
C PHE A 33 -22.67 3.36 26.07
N LEU A 34 -22.68 4.65 26.41
CA LEU A 34 -23.87 5.37 26.87
C LEU A 34 -25.05 5.35 25.88
N PRO A 35 -24.87 5.54 24.56
CA PRO A 35 -25.99 5.50 23.60
C PRO A 35 -26.61 4.11 23.50
N ILE A 36 -25.77 3.07 23.58
CA ILE A 36 -26.16 1.66 23.53
C ILE A 36 -26.92 1.28 24.80
N LEU A 37 -26.45 1.74 25.96
CA LEU A 37 -27.10 1.52 27.25
C LEU A 37 -28.49 2.19 27.29
N ILE A 38 -28.63 3.40 26.74
CA ILE A 38 -29.91 4.12 26.62
C ILE A 38 -30.89 3.37 25.71
N ALA A 39 -30.42 2.86 24.57
CA ALA A 39 -31.22 2.08 23.63
C ALA A 39 -31.64 0.70 24.19
N CYS A 40 -30.83 0.10 25.08
CA CYS A 40 -31.20 -1.11 25.81
C CYS A 40 -32.24 -0.83 26.91
N LEU A 41 -32.07 0.26 27.67
CA LEU A 41 -32.98 0.64 28.77
C LEU A 41 -34.36 1.10 28.28
N SER A 42 -34.46 1.65 27.06
CA SER A 42 -35.74 2.06 26.47
C SER A 42 -36.63 0.89 26.05
N LYS A 43 -36.08 -0.33 25.94
CA LYS A 43 -36.80 -1.57 25.62
C LYS A 43 -37.35 -2.32 26.84
N ILE A 44 -37.09 -1.83 28.06
CA ILE A 44 -37.58 -2.48 29.29
C ILE A 44 -39.05 -2.08 29.54
N PRO A 45 -39.99 -3.04 29.72
CA PRO A 45 -41.41 -2.75 29.91
C PRO A 45 -41.68 -1.97 31.21
N LYS A 46 -42.60 -0.99 31.15
CA LYS A 46 -42.93 -0.02 32.22
C LYS A 46 -43.46 -0.60 33.54
N LYS A 47 -43.59 -1.92 33.69
CA LYS A 47 -44.23 -2.58 34.84
C LYS A 47 -43.29 -2.95 35.99
N TRP A 48 -42.01 -2.56 35.93
CA TRP A 48 -41.01 -2.85 36.97
C TRP A 48 -40.80 -1.63 37.89
N GLY A 49 -40.98 -1.83 39.20
CA GLY A 49 -41.17 -0.81 40.24
C GLY A 49 -40.00 0.14 40.56
N GLY A 50 -40.24 1.01 41.55
CA GLY A 50 -39.55 2.27 41.86
C GLY A 50 -38.00 2.29 41.95
N ALA A 51 -37.32 1.14 42.03
CA ALA A 51 -35.87 1.05 41.97
C ALA A 51 -35.29 1.48 40.61
N LEU A 52 -36.02 1.24 39.50
CA LEU A 52 -35.59 1.67 38.16
C LEU A 52 -35.73 3.19 37.95
N LEU A 53 -36.68 3.83 38.64
CA LEU A 53 -36.90 5.28 38.58
C LEU A 53 -35.78 6.03 39.31
N PHE A 54 -35.31 5.49 40.44
CA PHE A 54 -34.13 5.99 41.15
C PHE A 54 -32.85 5.87 40.34
N LEU A 55 -32.67 4.76 39.60
CA LEU A 55 -31.52 4.60 38.70
C LEU A 55 -31.57 5.61 37.54
N LYS A 56 -32.76 5.86 36.98
CA LYS A 56 -32.99 6.91 35.97
C LYS A 56 -32.63 8.31 36.48
N LEU A 57 -33.06 8.67 37.69
CA LEU A 57 -32.77 9.97 38.32
C LEU A 57 -31.28 10.14 38.64
N ARG A 58 -30.61 9.06 39.08
CA ARG A 58 -29.17 9.09 39.38
C ARG A 58 -28.32 9.22 38.12
N ILE A 59 -28.68 8.53 37.04
CA ILE A 59 -28.04 8.66 35.71
C ILE A 59 -28.29 10.05 35.14
N PHE A 60 -29.51 10.59 35.26
CA PHE A 60 -29.85 11.94 34.80
C PHE A 60 -29.05 13.03 35.56
N ASN A 61 -28.89 12.89 36.89
CA ASN A 61 -28.03 13.78 37.68
C ASN A 61 -26.53 13.61 37.38
N MET A 62 -26.09 12.42 36.94
CA MET A 62 -24.72 12.19 36.47
C MET A 62 -24.45 12.83 35.10
N ILE A 63 -25.48 12.92 34.24
CA ILE A 63 -25.42 13.60 32.94
C ILE A 63 -25.39 15.12 33.13
N ASN A 64 -26.15 15.65 34.08
CA ASN A 64 -26.32 17.10 34.28
C ASN A 64 -25.18 17.78 35.08
N ARG A 65 -24.16 17.02 35.53
CA ARG A 65 -22.96 17.53 36.23
C ARG A 65 -21.70 17.62 35.36
N LYS A 66 -21.80 17.45 34.03
CA LYS A 66 -20.62 17.63 33.18
C LYS A 66 -20.39 19.10 32.90
N SER A 67 -19.37 19.66 33.54
CA SER A 67 -18.94 21.04 33.33
C SER A 67 -18.60 21.26 31.86
N ILE A 68 -18.97 22.42 31.31
CA ILE A 68 -18.55 22.89 29.98
C ILE A 68 -17.02 22.72 29.78
N ARG A 69 -16.24 22.82 30.87
CA ARG A 69 -14.79 22.59 30.92
C ARG A 69 -14.37 21.17 30.52
N ASP A 70 -15.16 20.14 30.88
CA ASP A 70 -14.89 18.75 30.52
C ASP A 70 -15.21 18.46 29.05
N MET A 71 -16.19 19.17 28.49
CA MET A 71 -16.51 19.10 27.05
C MET A 71 -15.39 19.72 26.20
N PHE A 72 -14.80 20.84 26.62
CA PHE A 72 -13.62 21.40 25.94
C PHE A 72 -12.40 20.49 26.07
N ARG A 73 -12.11 19.95 27.27
CA ARG A 73 -11.02 18.97 27.45
C ARG A 73 -11.22 17.72 26.60
N PHE A 74 -12.43 17.18 26.50
CA PHE A 74 -12.74 16.04 25.64
C PHE A 74 -12.49 16.34 24.17
N ARG A 75 -12.91 17.51 23.67
CA ARG A 75 -12.62 17.95 22.29
C ARG A 75 -11.11 18.08 22.03
N HIS A 76 -10.34 18.57 23.01
CA HIS A 76 -8.88 18.64 22.89
C HIS A 76 -8.22 17.26 22.91
N VAL A 77 -8.68 16.33 23.73
CA VAL A 77 -8.18 14.95 23.76
C VAL A 77 -8.48 14.23 22.46
N VAL A 78 -9.72 14.33 21.95
CA VAL A 78 -10.11 13.74 20.66
C VAL A 78 -9.30 14.33 19.51
N ARG A 79 -9.11 15.66 19.46
CA ARG A 79 -8.25 16.30 18.43
C ARG A 79 -6.80 15.83 18.52
N ARG A 80 -6.24 15.68 19.72
CA ARG A 80 -4.87 15.17 19.92
C ARG A 80 -4.74 13.71 19.48
N CYS A 81 -5.70 12.86 19.84
CA CYS A 81 -5.73 11.46 19.39
C CYS A 81 -5.86 11.35 17.87
N LEU A 82 -6.72 12.15 17.24
CA LEU A 82 -6.87 12.18 15.78
C LEU A 82 -5.58 12.65 15.08
N LEU A 83 -4.88 13.65 15.63
CA LEU A 83 -3.57 14.09 15.13
C LEU A 83 -2.52 12.99 15.25
N ILE A 84 -2.47 12.28 16.37
CA ILE A 84 -1.52 11.17 16.58
C ILE A 84 -1.80 10.02 15.60
N VAL A 85 -3.07 9.64 15.39
CA VAL A 85 -3.43 8.62 14.40
C VAL A 85 -3.03 9.06 12.99
N PHE A 86 -3.26 10.32 12.63
CA PHE A 86 -2.88 10.88 11.33
C PHE A 86 -1.34 10.87 11.12
N LEU A 87 -0.56 11.10 12.18
CA LEU A 87 0.90 11.01 12.15
C LEU A 87 1.39 9.56 11.96
N PHE A 88 0.71 8.57 12.54
CA PHE A 88 1.08 7.16 12.38
C PHE A 88 0.68 6.55 11.02
N THR A 89 -0.39 7.06 10.37
CA THR A 89 -0.80 6.58 9.04
C THR A 89 0.04 7.14 7.90
N ALA A 90 0.87 8.15 8.13
CA ALA A 90 1.68 8.79 7.09
C ALA A 90 2.93 7.97 6.69
N CYS A 91 3.23 6.86 7.37
CA CYS A 91 4.51 6.14 7.24
C CYS A 91 4.37 4.67 6.81
N SER A 92 3.41 4.33 5.95
CA SER A 92 3.21 2.93 5.52
C SER A 92 4.28 2.41 4.54
N ASP A 93 4.96 3.30 3.81
CA ASP A 93 5.77 2.93 2.64
C ASP A 93 7.28 3.13 2.84
N MET A 94 7.73 3.44 4.06
CA MET A 94 9.12 3.84 4.36
C MET A 94 9.97 2.74 5.01
N ILE A 95 9.43 1.55 5.25
CA ILE A 95 10.14 0.46 5.92
C ILE A 95 10.56 -0.59 4.88
N GLU A 96 11.78 -0.44 4.37
CA GLU A 96 12.48 -1.50 3.67
C GLU A 96 13.07 -2.46 4.71
N TYR A 97 12.52 -3.67 4.80
CA TYR A 97 12.94 -4.64 5.82
C TYR A 97 14.27 -5.32 5.50
N SER A 98 14.61 -5.44 4.22
CA SER A 98 15.82 -6.12 3.75
C SER A 98 16.24 -5.62 2.37
N PRO A 99 17.54 -5.36 2.14
CA PRO A 99 18.06 -5.02 0.81
C PRO A 99 17.93 -6.17 -0.20
N PHE A 100 17.69 -7.39 0.29
CA PHE A 100 17.50 -8.59 -0.53
C PHE A 100 16.02 -8.91 -0.79
N ASP A 101 15.10 -8.04 -0.38
CA ASP A 101 13.68 -8.21 -0.68
C ASP A 101 13.44 -8.19 -2.19
N THR A 102 12.41 -8.91 -2.62
CA THR A 102 12.01 -9.03 -4.03
C THR A 102 10.61 -8.48 -4.26
N PHE A 103 10.15 -7.58 -3.38
CA PHE A 103 8.94 -6.82 -3.59
C PHE A 103 9.17 -5.84 -4.74
N VAL A 104 8.42 -6.01 -5.82
CA VAL A 104 8.52 -5.17 -7.02
C VAL A 104 7.19 -4.47 -7.21
N LYS A 105 7.21 -3.15 -7.44
CA LYS A 105 5.99 -2.36 -7.69
C LYS A 105 5.54 -2.48 -9.15
N GLU A 106 6.51 -2.43 -10.07
CA GLU A 106 6.30 -2.41 -11.50
C GLU A 106 6.50 -3.81 -12.09
N HIS A 107 5.65 -4.23 -13.03
CA HIS A 107 5.70 -5.60 -13.56
C HIS A 107 5.63 -5.62 -15.08
N ASP A 108 6.21 -6.65 -15.69
CA ASP A 108 6.13 -6.96 -17.13
C ASP A 108 6.50 -5.76 -18.04
N LEU A 109 7.50 -4.97 -17.63
CA LEU A 109 7.86 -3.73 -18.31
C LEU A 109 8.32 -3.95 -19.76
N ASN A 110 9.02 -5.05 -20.08
CA ASN A 110 9.38 -5.34 -21.48
C ASN A 110 8.11 -5.55 -22.31
N GLN A 111 7.17 -6.37 -21.84
CA GLN A 111 5.92 -6.60 -22.57
C GLN A 111 5.10 -5.31 -22.73
N LYS A 112 5.03 -4.48 -21.68
CA LYS A 112 4.33 -3.19 -21.72
C LYS A 112 4.97 -2.22 -22.72
N ASN A 113 6.30 -2.18 -22.81
CA ASN A 113 6.99 -1.31 -23.75
C ASN A 113 6.94 -1.83 -25.18
N ILE A 114 7.06 -3.15 -25.41
CA ILE A 114 6.90 -3.77 -26.73
C ILE A 114 5.55 -3.38 -27.36
N ARG A 115 4.47 -3.37 -26.57
CA ARG A 115 3.14 -2.95 -27.05
C ARG A 115 3.05 -1.47 -27.48
N LYS A 116 3.99 -0.64 -27.03
CA LYS A 116 4.08 0.79 -27.39
C LYS A 116 5.02 1.04 -28.57
N ILE A 117 5.85 0.06 -28.94
CA ILE A 117 6.72 0.19 -30.12
C ILE A 117 5.80 0.17 -31.34
N ASP A 118 5.86 1.24 -32.14
CA ASP A 118 5.11 1.30 -33.40
C ASP A 118 5.63 0.23 -34.35
N THR A 119 4.71 -0.61 -34.82
CA THR A 119 4.97 -1.74 -35.70
C THR A 119 4.79 -1.39 -37.17
N ALA A 120 4.45 -0.14 -37.49
CA ALA A 120 4.36 0.33 -38.86
C ALA A 120 5.68 0.04 -39.59
N THR A 121 5.56 -0.46 -40.83
CA THR A 121 6.71 -0.69 -41.69
C THR A 121 7.37 0.66 -41.98
N VAL A 122 8.64 0.77 -41.60
CA VAL A 122 9.49 1.92 -41.90
C VAL A 122 10.59 1.49 -42.85
N ASP A 123 10.93 2.36 -43.80
CA ASP A 123 12.00 2.12 -44.77
C ASP A 123 13.37 1.97 -44.07
N THR A 124 13.58 2.71 -42.99
CA THR A 124 14.77 2.63 -42.14
C THR A 124 14.36 2.59 -40.68
N LEU A 125 14.79 1.56 -39.96
CA LEU A 125 14.55 1.43 -38.53
C LEU A 125 15.74 2.01 -37.75
N VAL A 126 15.48 3.02 -36.93
CA VAL A 126 16.49 3.62 -36.03
C VAL A 126 16.10 3.34 -34.58
N PHE A 127 17.01 2.76 -33.82
CA PHE A 127 16.85 2.48 -32.40
C PHE A 127 18.17 2.75 -31.67
N ALA A 128 18.09 3.07 -30.38
CA ALA A 128 19.29 3.21 -29.55
C ALA A 128 19.61 1.89 -28.87
N PHE A 129 20.91 1.59 -28.72
CA PHE A 129 21.40 0.48 -27.93
C PHE A 129 22.32 1.01 -26.82
N MET A 130 22.15 0.51 -25.62
CA MET A 130 22.98 0.84 -24.46
C MET A 130 23.07 -0.37 -23.51
N ALA A 131 24.07 -0.44 -22.66
CA ALA A 131 24.26 -1.54 -21.70
C ALA A 131 25.13 -1.07 -20.52
N ASP A 132 25.34 -1.93 -19.52
CA ASP A 132 26.32 -1.75 -18.45
C ASP A 132 26.11 -0.46 -17.64
N SER A 133 24.86 -0.11 -17.37
CA SER A 133 24.55 1.11 -16.63
C SER A 133 24.99 1.03 -15.18
N HIS A 134 24.94 -0.16 -14.56
CA HIS A 134 25.26 -0.38 -13.15
C HIS A 134 24.77 0.77 -12.23
N ILE A 135 25.71 1.48 -11.59
CA ILE A 135 25.46 2.62 -10.71
C ILE A 135 25.79 3.99 -11.37
N PHE A 136 26.07 4.02 -12.68
CA PHE A 136 26.41 5.22 -13.45
C PHE A 136 25.16 6.02 -13.82
N TYR A 137 24.40 6.45 -12.82
CA TYR A 137 23.09 7.07 -12.99
C TYR A 137 23.13 8.45 -13.66
N ASP A 138 24.20 9.21 -13.48
CA ASP A 138 24.37 10.51 -14.14
C ASP A 138 24.59 10.32 -15.64
N GLN A 139 25.43 9.35 -16.02
CA GLN A 139 25.68 8.98 -17.41
C GLN A 139 24.42 8.37 -18.06
N LEU A 140 23.68 7.54 -17.31
CA LEU A 140 22.39 7.00 -17.74
C LEU A 140 21.39 8.15 -18.02
N LEU A 141 21.33 9.14 -17.15
CA LEU A 141 20.46 10.31 -17.32
C LEU A 141 20.89 11.15 -18.54
N ASP A 142 22.18 11.31 -18.78
CA ASP A 142 22.69 12.02 -19.96
C ASP A 142 22.44 11.24 -21.25
N ALA A 143 22.54 9.92 -21.24
CA ALA A 143 22.11 9.07 -22.35
C ALA A 143 20.62 9.25 -22.66
N VAL A 144 19.77 9.27 -21.63
CA VAL A 144 18.32 9.54 -21.80
C VAL A 144 18.07 10.92 -22.42
N LYS A 145 18.80 11.96 -22.01
CA LYS A 145 18.68 13.31 -22.61
C LYS A 145 19.09 13.30 -24.10
N HIS A 146 20.20 12.66 -24.44
CA HIS A 146 20.65 12.56 -25.82
C HIS A 146 19.66 11.79 -26.70
N ILE A 147 19.16 10.65 -26.22
CA ILE A 147 18.16 9.85 -26.94
C ILE A 147 16.89 10.68 -27.17
N ASN A 148 16.40 11.39 -26.15
CA ASN A 148 15.20 12.21 -26.27
C ASN A 148 15.35 13.39 -27.25
N ALA A 149 16.58 13.83 -27.53
CA ALA A 149 16.86 14.92 -28.45
C ALA A 149 16.82 14.47 -29.93
N ASP A 150 16.88 13.16 -30.20
CA ASP A 150 16.83 12.60 -31.54
C ASP A 150 15.45 12.00 -31.85
N PRO A 151 14.60 12.69 -32.64
CA PRO A 151 13.27 12.21 -32.97
C PRO A 151 13.24 11.01 -33.93
N SER A 152 14.39 10.62 -34.52
CA SER A 152 14.46 9.46 -35.40
C SER A 152 14.45 8.14 -34.64
N ILE A 153 14.92 8.13 -33.38
CA ILE A 153 14.99 6.94 -32.53
C ILE A 153 13.57 6.49 -32.20
N ARG A 154 13.26 5.22 -32.47
CA ARG A 154 11.91 4.66 -32.30
C ARG A 154 11.71 3.95 -30.97
N PHE A 155 12.78 3.37 -30.43
CA PHE A 155 12.81 2.70 -29.15
C PHE A 155 14.26 2.50 -28.69
N VAL A 156 14.45 2.04 -27.45
CA VAL A 156 15.75 1.75 -26.86
C VAL A 156 15.85 0.27 -26.50
N VAL A 157 17.01 -0.34 -26.76
CA VAL A 157 17.37 -1.66 -26.25
C VAL A 157 18.46 -1.50 -25.21
N VAL A 158 18.25 -2.09 -24.03
CA VAL A 158 19.22 -2.13 -22.94
C VAL A 158 19.80 -3.54 -22.85
N GLY A 159 21.10 -3.70 -23.09
CA GLY A 159 21.79 -4.97 -23.25
C GLY A 159 22.15 -5.72 -21.96
N GLY A 160 21.53 -5.40 -20.82
CA GLY A 160 21.85 -6.02 -19.53
C GLY A 160 22.83 -5.21 -18.69
N ASP A 161 23.24 -5.80 -17.56
CA ASP A 161 24.04 -5.19 -16.51
C ASP A 161 23.45 -3.84 -16.05
N ILE A 162 22.14 -3.92 -15.79
CA ILE A 162 21.34 -2.83 -15.26
C ILE A 162 21.81 -2.46 -13.85
N THR A 163 22.11 -3.48 -13.05
CA THR A 163 22.47 -3.37 -11.64
C THR A 163 23.94 -3.70 -11.42
N ASN A 164 24.50 -3.32 -10.26
CA ASN A 164 25.84 -3.75 -9.87
C ASN A 164 25.80 -5.00 -8.99
N LEU A 165 24.76 -5.17 -8.17
CA LEU A 165 24.65 -6.23 -7.16
C LEU A 165 23.33 -7.03 -7.24
N GLY A 166 22.49 -6.79 -8.26
CA GLY A 166 21.21 -7.45 -8.41
C GLY A 166 20.19 -7.07 -7.32
N LEU A 167 20.29 -5.86 -6.75
CA LEU A 167 19.39 -5.41 -5.69
C LEU A 167 18.13 -4.77 -6.27
N MET A 168 16.99 -4.94 -5.58
CA MET A 168 15.71 -4.37 -5.99
C MET A 168 15.78 -2.85 -6.18
N GLN A 169 16.45 -2.17 -5.25
CA GLN A 169 16.59 -0.73 -5.27
C GLN A 169 17.37 -0.20 -6.50
N GLU A 170 18.37 -0.95 -6.99
CA GLU A 170 19.14 -0.57 -8.18
C GLU A 170 18.25 -0.60 -9.42
N TYR A 171 17.39 -1.61 -9.56
CA TYR A 171 16.38 -1.67 -10.63
C TYR A 171 15.36 -0.54 -10.54
N GLU A 172 14.89 -0.19 -9.33
CA GLU A 172 13.97 0.94 -9.14
C GLU A 172 14.62 2.27 -9.55
N TRP A 173 15.88 2.50 -9.19
CA TRP A 173 16.62 3.71 -9.56
C TRP A 173 16.85 3.80 -11.07
N PHE A 174 17.28 2.71 -11.68
CA PHE A 174 17.39 2.60 -13.13
C PHE A 174 16.06 2.92 -13.81
N TYR A 175 14.97 2.26 -13.40
CA TYR A 175 13.65 2.48 -13.99
C TYR A 175 13.15 3.91 -13.83
N ARG A 176 13.40 4.54 -12.68
CA ARG A 176 13.05 5.94 -12.43
C ARG A 176 13.74 6.91 -13.38
N ILE A 177 14.92 6.56 -13.90
CA ILE A 177 15.61 7.34 -14.93
C ILE A 177 15.07 6.97 -16.32
N MET A 178 14.99 5.68 -16.65
CA MET A 178 14.55 5.20 -17.96
C MET A 178 13.10 5.57 -18.29
N LYS A 179 12.21 5.69 -17.30
CA LYS A 179 10.83 6.17 -17.53
C LYS A 179 10.74 7.61 -18.04
N LYS A 180 11.85 8.36 -18.08
CA LYS A 180 11.94 9.71 -18.66
C LYS A 180 12.21 9.69 -20.17
N LEU A 181 12.49 8.53 -20.76
CA LEU A 181 12.57 8.39 -22.21
C LEU A 181 11.24 8.80 -22.87
N SER A 182 11.30 9.51 -23.98
CA SER A 182 10.15 9.86 -24.82
C SER A 182 9.66 8.67 -25.66
N VAL A 183 10.49 7.63 -25.78
CA VAL A 183 10.27 6.41 -26.57
C VAL A 183 10.27 5.17 -25.66
N PRO A 184 9.60 4.08 -26.06
CA PRO A 184 9.62 2.83 -25.29
C PRO A 184 11.03 2.21 -25.23
N PHE A 185 11.28 1.40 -24.19
CA PHE A 185 12.53 0.65 -24.05
C PHE A 185 12.29 -0.80 -23.65
N VAL A 186 13.20 -1.68 -24.07
CA VAL A 186 13.24 -3.09 -23.66
C VAL A 186 14.59 -3.39 -23.05
N THR A 187 14.65 -4.36 -22.16
CA THR A 187 15.87 -4.76 -21.47
C THR A 187 16.16 -6.24 -21.71
N ALA A 188 17.45 -6.59 -21.79
CA ALA A 188 17.99 -7.91 -21.55
C ALA A 188 18.48 -8.00 -20.09
N ILE A 189 18.76 -9.21 -19.62
CA ILE A 189 19.37 -9.46 -18.31
C ILE A 189 20.88 -9.64 -18.51
N GLY A 190 21.71 -9.08 -17.63
CA GLY A 190 23.16 -9.32 -17.62
C GLY A 190 23.64 -10.15 -16.43
N ASN A 191 24.92 -10.49 -16.36
CA ASN A 191 25.46 -11.32 -15.28
C ASN A 191 25.43 -10.62 -13.91
N HIS A 192 25.56 -9.29 -13.84
CA HIS A 192 25.39 -8.56 -12.57
C HIS A 192 23.95 -8.56 -12.09
N ASP A 193 23.00 -8.60 -13.02
CA ASP A 193 21.57 -8.67 -12.74
C ASP A 193 21.15 -10.02 -12.12
N TYR A 194 21.97 -11.06 -12.28
CA TYR A 194 21.80 -12.37 -11.64
C TYR A 194 22.23 -12.42 -10.17
N LEU A 195 23.05 -11.46 -9.71
CA LEU A 195 23.57 -11.46 -8.36
C LEU A 195 22.44 -11.33 -7.32
N SER A 196 22.70 -11.78 -6.09
CA SER A 196 21.72 -11.73 -4.99
C SER A 196 20.39 -12.41 -5.36
N ASN A 197 19.25 -11.70 -5.24
CA ASN A 197 17.95 -12.16 -5.72
C ASN A 197 17.57 -11.51 -7.07
N GLY A 198 18.54 -10.93 -7.78
CA GLY A 198 18.33 -10.04 -8.91
C GLY A 198 17.54 -10.66 -10.05
N ARG A 199 17.81 -11.93 -10.41
CA ARG A 199 17.02 -12.64 -11.43
C ARG A 199 15.52 -12.69 -11.09
N LYS A 200 15.18 -12.90 -9.82
CA LYS A 200 13.77 -12.92 -9.38
C LYS A 200 13.14 -11.54 -9.47
N VAL A 201 13.89 -10.50 -9.13
CA VAL A 201 13.45 -9.11 -9.26
C VAL A 201 13.26 -8.76 -10.73
N TYR A 202 14.26 -9.03 -11.57
CA TYR A 202 14.24 -8.82 -13.01
C TYR A 202 13.02 -9.50 -13.63
N ASN A 203 12.81 -10.79 -13.35
CA ASN A 203 11.69 -11.53 -13.93
C ASN A 203 10.32 -10.96 -13.54
N LYS A 204 10.16 -10.48 -12.31
CA LYS A 204 8.93 -9.79 -11.89
C LYS A 204 8.79 -8.45 -12.59
N MET A 205 9.87 -7.68 -12.68
CA MET A 205 9.86 -6.30 -13.14
C MET A 205 9.79 -6.16 -14.67
N PHE A 206 10.67 -6.86 -15.38
CA PHE A 206 10.82 -6.77 -16.83
C PHE A 206 10.13 -7.92 -17.57
N GLY A 207 9.99 -9.08 -16.93
CA GLY A 207 9.38 -10.28 -17.51
C GLY A 207 10.42 -11.36 -17.85
N PRO A 208 10.08 -12.32 -18.74
CA PRO A 208 10.98 -13.41 -19.09
C PRO A 208 12.34 -12.92 -19.64
N THR A 209 13.42 -13.62 -19.30
CA THR A 209 14.78 -13.28 -19.78
C THR A 209 15.02 -13.60 -21.25
N ASN A 210 14.25 -14.53 -21.81
CA ASN A 210 14.29 -14.91 -23.21
C ASN A 210 12.95 -14.54 -23.86
N PHE A 211 12.98 -13.70 -24.90
CA PHE A 211 11.79 -13.28 -25.61
C PHE A 211 12.12 -12.78 -27.02
N SER A 212 11.08 -12.58 -27.83
CA SER A 212 11.23 -11.98 -29.15
C SER A 212 10.04 -11.09 -29.46
N PHE A 213 10.26 -10.09 -30.30
CA PHE A 213 9.21 -9.19 -30.78
C PHE A 213 9.54 -8.70 -32.19
N ASN A 214 8.52 -8.18 -32.88
CA ASN A 214 8.65 -7.70 -34.26
C ASN A 214 8.47 -6.17 -34.30
N VAL A 215 9.20 -5.52 -35.21
CA VAL A 215 9.04 -4.10 -35.54
C VAL A 215 9.06 -3.98 -37.06
N GLY A 216 7.91 -3.71 -37.67
CA GLY A 216 7.77 -3.82 -39.13
C GLY A 216 8.20 -5.22 -39.62
N ASN A 217 9.18 -5.25 -40.53
CA ASN A 217 9.74 -6.49 -41.09
C ASN A 217 10.93 -7.05 -40.29
N TYR A 218 11.31 -6.41 -39.18
CA TYR A 218 12.45 -6.82 -38.36
C TYR A 218 11.99 -7.68 -37.18
N ARG A 219 12.73 -8.75 -36.89
CA ARG A 219 12.52 -9.58 -35.70
C ARG A 219 13.69 -9.42 -34.73
N PHE A 220 13.38 -8.98 -33.52
CA PHE A 220 14.32 -8.87 -32.41
C PHE A 220 14.22 -10.12 -31.56
N ILE A 221 15.36 -10.75 -31.27
CA ILE A 221 15.48 -11.91 -30.38
C ILE A 221 16.38 -11.47 -29.24
N VAL A 222 15.83 -11.48 -28.03
CA VAL A 222 16.56 -11.20 -26.79
C VAL A 222 16.79 -12.54 -26.10
N PHE A 223 18.06 -12.85 -25.89
CA PHE A 223 18.51 -14.12 -25.35
C PHE A 223 19.38 -13.88 -24.12
N ASP A 224 19.18 -14.73 -23.13
CA ASP A 224 19.90 -14.75 -21.87
C ASP A 224 21.09 -15.71 -21.99
N ASP A 225 22.29 -15.15 -22.11
CA ASP A 225 23.54 -15.90 -22.30
C ASP A 225 24.36 -16.05 -21.00
N VAL A 226 23.80 -15.67 -19.86
CA VAL A 226 24.44 -15.81 -18.56
C VAL A 226 24.47 -17.29 -18.16
N VAL A 227 25.68 -17.82 -17.94
CA VAL A 227 25.95 -19.22 -17.56
C VAL A 227 26.06 -19.37 -16.04
#